data_AF-A0A5E4XNY8-F1
#
_entry.id   AF-A0A5E4XNY8-F1
#
_cell.length_a   1.000
_cell.length_b   1.000
_cell.length_c   1.000
_cell.angle_alpha   90.00
_cell.angle_beta   90.00
_cell.angle_gamma   90.00
#
_symmetry.space_group_name_H-M   'P 1'
#
loop_
_entity.id
_entity.type
_entity.pdbx_description
1 polymer ?
#
loop_
_entity_poly.entity_id
_entity_poly.type
_entity_poly.pdbx_seq_one_letter_code
_entity_poly.pdbx_strand_id
1 'polypeptide(L)'
;MPEKPTLIETSNLLILVDRLIAALENAGEDIFDYKEIIKSKNILMNNDMRAMKNVRRHIFFDFRIIEDKMICDNLVNEAMDDICDFFDDHKTFSA
;
A
#
# COMPACT_ATOMS: atom_id res chain seq x y z
N MET A 1 21.75 8.55 7.71
CA MET A 1 20.40 9.16 7.70
C MET A 1 19.54 8.27 6.83
N PRO A 2 18.28 7.94 7.20
CA PRO A 2 17.42 7.20 6.29
C PRO A 2 17.23 8.03 5.01
N GLU A 3 17.45 7.40 3.87
CA GLU A 3 17.21 8.00 2.57
C GLU A 3 15.72 8.28 2.41
N LYS A 4 15.38 9.47 1.93
CA LYS A 4 14.00 9.88 1.68
C LYS A 4 13.54 9.28 0.36
N PRO A 5 12.30 8.77 0.27
CA PRO A 5 11.76 8.34 -1.00
C PRO A 5 11.80 9.43 -2.06
N THR A 6 12.10 9.06 -3.30
CA THR A 6 12.04 9.98 -4.44
C THR A 6 10.58 10.22 -4.84
N LEU A 7 10.32 11.30 -5.59
CA LEU A 7 8.98 11.55 -6.14
C LEU A 7 8.51 10.42 -7.05
N ILE A 8 9.43 9.80 -7.81
CA ILE A 8 9.13 8.66 -8.70
C ILE A 8 8.71 7.44 -7.87
N GLU A 9 9.45 7.14 -6.81
CA GLU A 9 9.11 6.05 -5.88
C GLU A 9 7.74 6.26 -5.23
N THR A 10 7.47 7.47 -4.73
CA THR A 10 6.17 7.82 -4.15
C THR A 10 5.03 7.65 -5.17
N SER A 11 5.22 8.11 -6.41
CA SER A 11 4.23 7.96 -7.48
C SER A 11 4.01 6.50 -7.87
N ASN A 12 5.07 5.70 -7.98
CA ASN A 12 4.96 4.27 -8.29
C ASN A 12 4.18 3.53 -7.21
N LEU A 13 4.50 3.76 -5.93
CA LEU A 13 3.77 3.14 -4.83
C LEU A 13 2.31 3.59 -4.80
N LEU A 14 2.01 4.86 -5.11
CA LEU A 14 0.64 5.35 -5.20
C LEU A 14 -0.16 4.58 -6.27
N ILE A 15 0.43 4.32 -7.45
CA ILE A 15 -0.21 3.53 -8.52
C ILE A 15 -0.51 2.11 -8.04
N LEU A 16 0.41 1.48 -7.31
CA LEU A 16 0.20 0.13 -6.78
C LEU A 16 -0.91 0.11 -5.71
N VAL A 17 -0.94 1.10 -4.83
CA VAL A 17 -2.02 1.26 -3.83
C VAL A 17 -3.38 1.47 -4.51
N ASP A 18 -3.45 2.27 -5.58
CA ASP A 18 -4.68 2.47 -6.34
C ASP A 18 -5.13 1.17 -7.04
N ARG A 19 -4.20 0.36 -7.55
CA ARG A 19 -4.50 -0.97 -8.11
C ARG A 19 -5.08 -1.91 -7.06
N LEU A 20 -4.51 -1.94 -5.86
CA LEU A 20 -5.02 -2.77 -4.77
C LEU A 20 -6.44 -2.35 -4.36
N ILE A 21 -6.70 -1.04 -4.22
CA ILE A 21 -8.05 -0.55 -3.89
C ILE A 21 -9.06 -0.98 -4.96
N ALA A 22 -8.73 -0.81 -6.24
CA ALA A 22 -9.61 -1.22 -7.33
C ALA A 22 -9.83 -2.75 -7.34
N ALA A 23 -8.80 -3.55 -7.02
CA ALA A 23 -8.93 -5.00 -6.92
C ALA A 23 -9.88 -5.40 -5.77
N LEU A 24 -9.77 -4.76 -4.61
CA LEU A 24 -10.67 -4.97 -3.47
C LEU A 24 -12.11 -4.61 -3.82
N GLU A 25 -12.34 -3.46 -4.46
CA GLU A 25 -13.67 -3.05 -4.93
C GLU A 25 -14.27 -4.08 -5.91
N ASN A 26 -13.46 -4.59 -6.84
CA ASN A 26 -13.88 -5.63 -7.79
C ASN A 26 -14.16 -6.98 -7.13
N ALA A 27 -13.46 -7.30 -6.04
CA ALA A 27 -13.72 -8.47 -5.20
C ALA A 27 -15.00 -8.33 -4.35
N GLY A 28 -15.67 -7.18 -4.40
CA GLY A 28 -16.91 -6.89 -3.66
C GLY A 28 -16.68 -6.39 -2.23
N GLU A 29 -15.45 -5.99 -1.91
CA GLU A 29 -15.10 -5.47 -0.59
C GLU A 29 -15.45 -3.98 -0.45
N ASP A 30 -15.79 -3.58 0.78
CA ASP A 30 -15.93 -2.17 1.12
C ASP A 30 -14.55 -1.57 1.44
N ILE A 31 -14.11 -0.59 0.64
CA ILE A 31 -12.80 0.05 0.81
C ILE A 31 -12.66 0.70 2.19
N PHE A 32 -13.78 1.14 2.80
CA PHE A 32 -13.77 1.79 4.11
C PHE A 32 -13.38 0.86 5.27
N ASP A 33 -13.35 -0.46 5.03
CA ASP A 33 -12.77 -1.44 5.96
C ASP A 33 -11.24 -1.33 6.02
N TYR A 34 -10.59 -0.86 4.94
CA TYR A 34 -9.13 -0.79 4.77
C TYR A 34 -8.59 0.61 5.03
N LYS A 35 -8.80 1.08 6.26
CA LYS A 35 -8.51 2.48 6.64
C LYS A 35 -7.04 2.84 6.56
N GLU A 36 -6.14 1.88 6.78
CA GLU A 36 -4.70 2.13 6.78
C GLU A 36 -4.15 2.19 5.34
N ILE A 37 -4.75 1.47 4.38
CA ILE A 37 -4.51 1.63 2.94
C ILE A 37 -4.96 3.02 2.47
N ILE A 38 -6.17 3.45 2.82
CA ILE A 38 -6.67 4.81 2.49
C ILE A 38 -5.74 5.89 3.06
N LYS A 39 -5.33 5.71 4.33
CA LYS A 39 -4.41 6.63 4.99
C LYS A 39 -3.06 6.68 4.27
N SER A 40 -2.53 5.53 3.87
CA SER A 40 -1.30 5.42 3.10
C SER A 40 -1.41 6.14 1.76
N LYS A 41 -2.50 5.93 1.02
CA LYS A 41 -2.81 6.68 -0.21
C LYS A 41 -2.77 8.19 0.02
N ASN A 42 -3.39 8.69 1.08
CA ASN A 42 -3.38 10.12 1.40
C ASN A 42 -1.97 10.64 1.73
N ILE A 43 -1.14 9.87 2.43
CA ILE A 43 0.26 10.23 2.70
C ILE A 43 1.05 10.36 1.38
N LEU A 44 0.88 9.40 0.48
CA LEU A 44 1.54 9.37 -0.83
C LEU A 44 1.09 10.52 -1.73
N MET A 45 -0.23 10.77 -1.83
CA MET A 45 -0.79 11.87 -2.62
C MET A 45 -0.31 13.25 -2.15
N ASN A 46 -0.21 13.46 -0.83
CA ASN A 46 0.25 14.72 -0.26
C ASN A 46 1.77 14.82 -0.14
N ASN A 47 2.50 13.76 -0.50
CA ASN A 47 3.94 13.64 -0.31
C ASN A 47 4.39 14.02 1.12
N ASP A 48 3.64 13.55 2.13
CA ASP A 48 3.93 13.85 3.53
C ASP A 48 5.15 13.06 4.01
N MET A 49 6.33 13.67 3.83
CA MET A 49 7.63 13.10 4.19
C MET A 49 7.76 12.74 5.67
N ARG A 50 6.96 13.33 6.58
CA ARG A 50 7.01 12.99 8.01
C ARG A 50 6.28 11.68 8.28
N ALA A 51 5.21 11.42 7.55
CA ALA A 51 4.39 10.23 7.66
C ALA A 51 4.84 9.08 6.74
N MET A 52 5.64 9.37 5.71
CA MET A 52 6.10 8.40 4.70
C MET A 52 6.75 7.14 5.30
N LYS A 53 7.50 7.31 6.38
CA LYS A 53 8.13 6.21 7.13
C LYS A 53 7.13 5.18 7.70
N ASN A 54 5.86 5.55 7.84
CA ASN A 54 4.82 4.67 8.37
C ASN A 54 4.01 3.97 7.27
N VAL A 55 4.20 4.32 5.99
CA VAL A 55 3.38 3.81 4.87
C VAL A 55 3.46 2.28 4.78
N ARG A 56 4.67 1.70 4.83
CA ARG A 56 4.88 0.25 4.83
C ARG A 56 4.07 -0.43 5.94
N ARG A 57 4.16 0.09 7.17
CA ARG A 57 3.43 -0.44 8.33
C ARG A 57 1.91 -0.33 8.17
N HIS A 58 1.42 0.79 7.67
CA HIS A 58 -0.01 1.02 7.48
C HIS A 58 -0.59 0.05 6.44
N ILE A 59 0.08 -0.10 5.30
CA ILE A 59 -0.35 -1.05 4.27
C ILE A 59 -0.34 -2.49 4.79
N PHE A 60 0.73 -2.93 5.45
CA PHE A 60 0.78 -4.31 5.98
C PHE A 60 -0.23 -4.60 7.09
N PHE A 61 -0.71 -3.58 7.79
CA PHE A 61 -1.78 -3.77 8.77
C PHE A 61 -3.07 -4.27 8.09
N ASP A 62 -3.43 -3.66 6.96
CA ASP A 62 -4.62 -4.03 6.21
C ASP A 62 -4.39 -5.29 5.35
N PHE A 63 -3.16 -5.59 4.94
CA PHE A 63 -2.84 -6.89 4.28
C PHE A 63 -3.23 -8.05 5.19
N ARG A 64 -2.93 -7.95 6.48
CA ARG A 64 -3.35 -8.95 7.46
C ARG A 64 -4.88 -9.09 7.52
N ILE A 65 -5.63 -8.00 7.37
CA ILE A 65 -7.10 -8.05 7.33
C ILE A 65 -7.58 -8.78 6.07
N ILE A 66 -6.95 -8.51 4.92
CA ILE A 66 -7.25 -9.20 3.64
C ILE A 66 -6.99 -10.70 3.78
N GLU A 67 -5.83 -11.09 4.36
CA GLU A 67 -5.48 -12.48 4.63
C GLU A 67 -6.44 -13.14 5.64
N ASP A 68 -6.79 -12.44 6.73
CA ASP A 68 -7.73 -12.92 7.75
C ASP A 68 -9.14 -13.13 7.17
N LYS A 69 -9.54 -12.30 6.19
CA LYS A 69 -10.80 -12.47 5.43
C LYS A 69 -10.73 -13.60 4.39
N MET A 70 -9.56 -14.19 4.15
CA MET A 70 -9.32 -15.22 3.14
C MET A 70 -9.82 -14.81 1.74
N ILE A 71 -9.54 -13.57 1.33
CA ILE A 71 -9.91 -13.07 0.00
C ILE A 71 -9.10 -13.83 -1.05
N CYS A 72 -9.75 -14.75 -1.75
CA CYS A 72 -9.15 -15.55 -2.83
C CYS A 72 -9.38 -14.91 -4.20
N ASP A 73 -9.00 -13.64 -4.36
CA ASP A 73 -9.07 -12.93 -5.64
C ASP A 73 -7.67 -12.76 -6.24
N ASN A 74 -7.50 -13.14 -7.51
CA ASN A 74 -6.19 -13.12 -8.17
C ASN A 74 -5.63 -11.70 -8.32
N LEU A 75 -6.48 -10.70 -8.56
CA LEU A 75 -6.06 -9.31 -8.74
C LEU A 75 -5.65 -8.70 -7.40
N VAL A 76 -6.33 -9.06 -6.31
CA VAL A 76 -5.97 -8.63 -4.95
C VAL A 76 -4.60 -9.21 -4.59
N ASN A 77 -4.40 -10.51 -4.80
CA ASN A 77 -3.13 -11.17 -4.52
C ASN A 77 -1.98 -10.59 -5.36
N GLU A 78 -2.17 -10.41 -6.67
CA GLU A 78 -1.16 -9.81 -7.55
C GLU A 78 -0.82 -8.37 -7.11
N ALA A 79 -1.81 -7.57 -6.73
CA ALA A 79 -1.56 -6.20 -6.26
C ALA A 79 -0.83 -6.17 -4.90
N MET A 80 -1.09 -7.13 -4.01
CA MET A 80 -0.35 -7.27 -2.74
C MET A 80 1.10 -7.67 -3.00
N ASP A 81 1.34 -8.64 -3.89
CA ASP A 81 2.67 -9.10 -4.25
C ASP A 81 3.50 -7.96 -4.89
N ASP A 82 2.92 -7.22 -5.85
CA ASP A 82 3.57 -6.06 -6.48
C ASP A 82 4.01 -5.00 -5.44
N ILE A 83 3.20 -4.79 -4.39
CA ILE A 83 3.52 -3.85 -3.31
C ILE A 83 4.64 -4.40 -2.41
N CYS A 84 4.63 -5.70 -2.11
CA CYS A 84 5.70 -6.36 -1.36
C CYS A 84 7.03 -6.25 -2.09
N ASP A 85 7.06 -6.59 -3.38
CA ASP A 85 8.24 -6.49 -4.24
C ASP A 85 8.76 -5.05 -4.28
N PHE A 86 7.86 -4.07 -4.42
CA PHE A 86 8.24 -2.66 -4.36
C PHE A 86 8.93 -2.32 -3.03
N PHE A 87 8.39 -2.76 -1.89
CA PHE A 87 8.97 -2.46 -0.59
C PHE A 87 10.30 -3.16 -0.32
N ASP A 88 10.52 -4.33 -0.90
CA ASP A 88 11.77 -5.07 -0.75
C ASP A 88 12.89 -4.47 -1.61
N ASP A 89 12.54 -3.92 -2.77
CA ASP A 89 13.47 -3.17 -3.63
C ASP A 89 13.77 -1.75 -3.11
N HIS A 90 12.84 -1.14 -2.36
CA HIS A 90 12.94 0.26 -1.92
C HIS A 90 13.08 0.38 -0.39
N LYS A 91 14.32 0.29 0.10
CA LYS A 91 14.67 0.43 1.53
C LYS A 91 14.29 1.78 2.14
N THR A 92 14.00 2.80 1.32
CA THR A 92 13.57 4.15 1.76
C THR A 92 12.25 4.12 2.53
N PHE A 93 11.45 3.07 2.38
CA PHE A 93 10.20 2.86 3.13
C PHE A 93 10.32 1.90 4.31
N SER A 94 11.52 1.38 4.60
CA SER A 94 11.76 0.31 5.58
C SER A 94 12.14 0.82 6.99
N ALA A 95 11.49 1.90 7.45
CA ALA A 95 11.83 2.59 8.70
C ALA A 95 11.44 1.82 9.97
#